data_AF-A0A3N5TRH0-F1
#
_entry.id   AF-A0A3N5TRH0-F1
#
_cell.length_a   1.000
_cell.length_b   1.000
_cell.length_c   1.000
_cell.angle_alpha   90.00
_cell.angle_beta   90.00
_cell.angle_gamma   90.00
#
_symmetry.space_group_name_H-M   'P 1'
#
loop_
_entity.id
_entity.type
_entity.pdbx_description
1 polymer ?
#
loop_
_entity_poly.entity_id
_entity_poly.type
_entity_poly.pdbx_seq_one_letter_code
_entity_poly.pdbx_strand_id
1 'polypeptide(L)' 'MGVFERDVVMIGGGHNGLACAGYLAKAGLDVLVLE' A
#
# COMPACT_ATOMS: atom_id res chain seq x y z
N MET A 1 19.18 -4.67 -9.73
CA MET A 1 17.77 -4.68 -9.25
C MET A 1 17.84 -4.73 -7.74
N GLY A 2 17.42 -3.66 -7.05
CA GLY A 2 17.44 -3.63 -5.59
C GLY A 2 16.25 -4.39 -5.03
N VAL A 3 16.44 -5.12 -3.93
CA VAL A 3 15.32 -5.70 -3.16
C VAL A 3 14.82 -4.59 -2.24
N PHE A 4 13.56 -4.21 -2.41
CA PHE A 4 12.88 -3.29 -1.51
C PHE A 4 11.90 -4.09 -0.67
N GLU A 5 12.03 -3.99 0.65
CA GLU A 5 11.03 -4.54 1.57
C GLU A 5 9.92 -3.51 1.76
N ARG A 6 8.68 -4.00 1.74
CA ARG A 6 7.45 -3.24 2.01
C ARG A 6 6.62 -4.05 2.98
N ASP A 7 5.94 -3.38 3.91
CA ASP A 7 5.03 -4.06 4.83
C ASP A 7 3.78 -4.56 4.08
N VAL A 8 3.30 -3.77 3.11
CA VAL A 8 2.12 -4.09 2.30
C VAL A 8 2.33 -3.71 0.84
N VAL A 9 1.97 -4.63 -0.06
CA VAL A 9 1.80 -4.35 -1.48
C VAL A 9 0.35 -4.58 -1.86
N MET A 10 -0.33 -3.54 -2.33
CA MET A 10 -1.70 -3.61 -2.85
C MET A 10 -1.73 -3.50 -4.36
N ILE A 11 -2.56 -4.34 -4.98
CA ILE A 11 -2.81 -4.37 -6.42
C ILE A 11 -4.25 -3.91 -6.67
N GLY A 12 -4.41 -2.78 -7.34
CA GLY A 12 -5.67 -2.09 -7.62
C GLY A 12 -5.87 -0.81 -6.79
N GLY A 13 -6.00 0.33 -7.47
CA GLY A 13 -6.16 1.67 -6.89
C GLY A 13 -7.61 2.19 -6.78
N GLY A 14 -8.62 1.31 -6.71
CA GLY A 14 -10.02 1.74 -6.59
C GLY A 14 -10.34 2.43 -5.26
N HIS A 15 -11.48 3.12 -5.16
CA HIS A 15 -11.90 3.88 -3.97
C HIS A 15 -11.71 3.14 -2.63
N ASN A 16 -12.14 1.88 -2.56
CA ASN A 16 -12.00 1.05 -1.36
C ASN A 16 -10.55 0.63 -1.11
N GLY A 17 -9.78 0.39 -2.18
CA GLY A 17 -8.35 0.11 -2.11
C GLY A 17 -7.59 1.29 -1.53
N LEU A 18 -7.81 2.50 -2.04
CA LEU A 18 -7.17 3.70 -1.51
C LEU A 18 -7.60 4.04 -0.08
N ALA A 19 -8.86 3.80 0.28
CA ALA A 19 -9.31 3.95 1.67
C ALA A 19 -8.57 2.98 2.60
N CYS A 20 -8.44 1.71 2.20
CA CYS A 20 -7.69 0.71 2.95
C CYS A 20 -6.19 1.08 3.07
N ALA A 21 -5.54 1.49 1.97
CA ALA A 21 -4.15 1.94 1.95
C ALA A 21 -3.94 3.11 2.91
N GLY A 22 -4.87 4.07 2.92
CA GLY A 22 -4.83 5.22 3.82
C GLY A 22 -4.86 4.83 5.29
N TYR A 23 -5.69 3.85 5.67
CA TYR A 23 -5.71 3.36 7.05
C TYR A 23 -4.45 2.60 7.44
N LEU A 24 -3.90 1.77 6.53
CA LEU A 24 -2.65 1.04 6.77
C LEU A 24 -1.45 1.99 6.89
N ALA A 25 -1.35 2.98 6.01
CA ALA A 25 -0.33 4.03 6.09
C ALA A 25 -0.48 4.85 7.39
N LYS A 26 -1.71 5.17 7.81
CA LYS A 26 -1.98 5.88 9.08
C LYS A 26 -1.59 5.04 10.30
N ALA A 27 -1.61 3.71 10.19
CA ALA A 27 -1.09 2.81 11.22
C ALA A 27 0.44 2.69 11.21
N GLY A 28 1.12 3.38 10.29
CA GLY A 28 2.58 3.45 10.20
C GLY A 28 3.23 2.40 9.30
N LEU A 29 2.44 1.67 8.50
CA LEU A 29 2.95 0.67 7.56
C LEU A 29 3.44 1.34 6.26
N ASP A 30 4.52 0.82 5.69
CA ASP A 30 4.97 1.16 4.34
C ASP A 30 4.12 0.43 3.29
N VAL A 31 3.22 1.17 2.64
CA VAL A 31 2.24 0.64 1.70
C VAL A 31 2.58 1.07 0.27
N LEU A 32 2.81 0.10 -0.61
CA LEU A 32 2.92 0.32 -2.05
C LEU A 32 1.60 -0.05 -2.74
N VAL A 33 0.98 0.90 -3.45
CA VAL A 33 -0.20 0.64 -4.30
C VAL A 33 0.24 0.63 -5.76
N LEU A 34 -0.18 -0.39 -6.49
CA LEU A 34 0.01 -0.52 -7.94
C LEU A 34 -1.37 -0.56 -8.61
N GLU A 35 -1.57 0.16 -9.70
CA GLU A 35 -2.82 0.17 -10.49
C GLU A 35 -2.61 -0.40 -11.88
#